data_AF-A0A9P0JYN9-F1
#
_entry.id   AF-A0A9P0JYN9-F1
#
_cell.length_a   1.000
_cell.length_b   1.000
_cell.length_c   1.000
_cell.angle_alpha   90.00
_cell.angle_beta   90.00
_cell.angle_gamma   90.00
#
_symmetry.space_group_name_H-M   'P 1'
#
loop_
_entity.id
_entity.type
_entity.pdbx_description
1 polymer ?
#
loop_
_entity_poly.entity_id
_entity_poly.type
_entity_poly.pdbx_seq_one_letter_code
_entity_poly.pdbx_strand_id
1 'polypeptide(L)'
;MSWRQPAWDKICEFTTKPTYDLHDEYMVSKAITDEHPKIHNSGDDVKRDMQTRHCIALGKLTETEARLKAARQFMSKRRVNLDEQWGELTRQEEELRENFIAFSSFIKENDEKCARAKSKINEMLALTSTRATENIQLQKEVEVLQETKTRMDATIKKYYLYEKFLQKVMEAYPDVFKSLNEVIYRYDALMNARGQLETLNEYRLRELEIAKAQFE
;
A
#
# COMPACT_ATOMS: atom_id res chain seq x y z
N MET A 1 -20.12 6.18 34.98
CA MET A 1 -21.12 6.26 36.08
C MET A 1 -21.43 7.73 36.31
N SER A 2 -22.46 8.24 35.65
CA SER A 2 -22.91 9.63 35.78
C SER A 2 -24.07 9.65 36.78
N TRP A 3 -23.81 10.20 37.97
CA TRP A 3 -24.85 10.45 38.95
C TRP A 3 -25.66 11.66 38.45
N ARG A 4 -26.87 11.42 37.95
CA ARG A 4 -27.85 12.51 37.76
C ARG A 4 -28.16 13.09 39.14
N GLN A 5 -27.68 14.30 39.39
CA GLN A 5 -28.16 15.11 40.49
C GLN A 5 -29.68 15.35 40.30
N PRO A 6 -30.49 15.23 41.36
CA PRO A 6 -31.90 15.57 41.27
C PRO A 6 -32.05 17.09 41.11
N ALA A 7 -32.87 17.49 40.14
CA ALA A 7 -33.12 18.88 39.76
C ALA A 7 -33.93 19.65 40.82
N TRP A 8 -33.32 19.94 41.97
CA TRP A 8 -33.89 20.82 42.99
C TRP A 8 -33.73 22.31 42.66
N ASP A 9 -32.81 22.66 41.76
CA ASP A 9 -32.50 24.05 41.39
C ASP A 9 -33.57 24.75 40.54
N LYS A 10 -34.63 24.05 40.13
CA LYS A 10 -35.73 24.62 39.31
C LYS A 10 -36.99 24.97 40.08
N ILE A 11 -37.04 24.72 41.39
CA ILE A 11 -38.29 24.86 42.15
C ILE A 11 -38.40 26.19 42.89
N CYS A 12 -37.33 26.98 43.02
CA CYS A 12 -37.36 28.28 43.70
C CYS A 12 -36.56 29.36 42.97
N GLU A 13 -36.99 29.77 41.77
CA GLU A 13 -36.64 31.10 41.27
C GLU A 13 -37.54 32.12 41.99
N PHE A 14 -37.04 32.71 43.08
CA PHE A 14 -37.66 33.92 43.64
C PHE A 14 -37.54 35.03 42.59
N THR A 15 -38.67 35.61 42.20
CA THR A 15 -38.72 36.60 41.13
C THR A 15 -37.85 37.80 41.52
N THR A 16 -36.85 38.12 40.68
CA THR A 16 -35.95 39.28 40.87
C THR A 16 -36.59 40.60 40.40
N LYS A 17 -37.91 40.63 40.19
CA LYS A 17 -38.62 41.80 39.67
C LYS A 17 -38.93 42.80 40.80
N PRO A 18 -38.78 44.12 40.57
CA PRO A 18 -39.20 45.14 41.53
C PRO A 18 -40.69 45.06 41.85
N THR A 19 -41.07 45.41 43.09
CA THR A 19 -42.43 45.23 43.62
C THR A 19 -43.54 45.94 42.85
N TYR A 20 -43.23 46.96 42.04
CA TYR A 20 -44.23 47.69 41.25
C TYR A 20 -44.61 46.96 39.94
N ASP A 21 -43.72 46.14 39.37
CA ASP A 21 -44.00 45.36 38.14
C ASP A 21 -44.81 44.09 38.41
N LEU A 22 -44.91 43.68 39.68
CA LEU A 22 -45.75 42.57 40.12
C LEU A 22 -47.22 42.97 40.30
N HIS A 23 -47.56 44.25 40.15
CA HIS A 23 -48.93 44.73 40.35
C HIS A 23 -49.91 44.15 39.33
N ASP A 24 -49.49 44.08 38.06
CA ASP A 24 -50.32 43.54 36.98
C ASP A 24 -50.47 42.02 37.12
N GLU A 25 -49.37 41.31 37.44
CA GLU A 25 -49.41 39.87 37.75
C GLU A 25 -50.27 39.57 39.00
N TYR A 26 -50.25 40.46 39.99
CA TYR A 26 -51.10 40.38 41.19
C TYR A 26 -52.57 40.64 40.86
N MET A 27 -52.89 41.64 40.04
CA MET A 27 -54.26 41.95 39.63
C MET A 27 -54.85 40.84 38.76
N VAL A 28 -54.04 40.23 37.87
CA VAL A 28 -54.44 39.06 37.09
C VAL A 28 -54.64 37.84 37.98
N SER A 29 -53.72 37.55 38.91
CA SER A 29 -53.93 36.48 39.90
C SER A 29 -55.15 36.73 40.78
N LYS A 30 -55.40 37.98 41.18
CA LYS A 30 -56.53 38.33 42.05
C LYS A 30 -57.86 38.18 41.33
N ALA A 31 -57.94 38.60 40.07
CA ALA A 31 -59.09 38.35 39.19
C ALA A 31 -59.33 36.85 38.98
N ILE A 32 -58.28 36.05 38.75
CA ILE A 32 -58.38 34.59 38.64
C ILE A 32 -58.85 33.98 39.98
N THR A 33 -58.41 34.48 41.12
CA THR A 33 -58.86 33.98 42.43
C THR A 33 -60.26 34.43 42.84
N ASP A 34 -60.74 35.59 42.38
CA ASP A 34 -62.10 36.06 42.62
C ASP A 34 -63.12 35.36 41.69
N GLU A 35 -62.69 34.86 40.52
CA GLU A 35 -63.49 33.99 39.65
C GLU A 35 -63.55 32.54 40.12
N HIS A 36 -62.67 32.12 41.04
CA HIS A 36 -62.85 30.83 41.69
C HIS A 36 -64.09 30.93 42.59
N PRO A 37 -65.12 30.09 42.39
CA PRO A 37 -66.26 30.07 43.28
C PRO A 37 -65.71 29.84 44.68
N LYS A 38 -66.01 30.77 45.61
CA LYS A 38 -65.73 30.58 47.03
C LYS A 38 -66.39 29.28 47.41
N ILE A 39 -65.59 28.21 47.50
CA ILE A 39 -66.05 26.93 48.03
C ILE A 39 -66.25 27.22 49.51
N HIS A 40 -67.43 27.71 49.85
CA HIS A 40 -67.95 27.64 51.18
C HIS A 40 -67.86 26.14 51.52
N ASN A 41 -66.98 25.79 52.45
CA ASN A 41 -67.11 24.54 53.14
C ASN A 41 -68.40 24.71 53.96
N SER A 42 -69.56 24.48 53.32
CA SER A 42 -70.82 24.36 54.02
C SER A 42 -70.53 23.35 55.11
N GLY A 43 -70.84 23.70 56.35
CA GLY A 43 -70.62 22.87 57.52
C GLY A 43 -71.47 21.59 57.52
N ASP A 44 -71.56 20.88 56.40
CA ASP A 44 -72.02 19.51 56.27
C ASP A 44 -70.93 18.54 56.74
N ASP A 45 -70.30 18.85 57.87
CA ASP A 45 -69.98 17.82 58.85
C ASP A 45 -71.28 17.44 59.58
N VAL A 46 -72.31 17.05 58.80
CA VAL A 46 -73.26 16.05 59.27
C VAL A 46 -72.36 14.96 59.81
N LYS A 47 -72.51 14.55 61.09
CA LYS A 47 -71.90 13.31 61.58
C LYS A 47 -72.43 12.21 60.67
N ARG A 48 -71.73 11.98 59.56
CA ARG A 48 -72.12 11.03 58.53
C ARG A 48 -72.27 9.72 59.26
N ASP A 49 -73.44 9.11 59.15
CA ASP A 49 -73.68 7.80 59.72
C ASP A 49 -72.56 6.86 59.27
N MET A 50 -72.18 5.92 60.13
CA MET A 50 -71.10 4.97 59.88
C MET A 50 -71.24 4.31 58.51
N GLN A 51 -72.48 4.08 58.08
CA GLN A 51 -72.88 3.53 56.80
C GLN A 51 -72.48 4.43 55.62
N THR A 52 -72.74 5.74 55.69
CA THR A 52 -72.37 6.70 54.63
C THR A 52 -70.86 6.82 54.48
N ARG A 53 -70.11 6.83 55.59
CA ARG A 53 -68.63 6.84 55.57
C ARG A 53 -68.08 5.57 54.95
N HIS A 54 -68.66 4.42 55.30
CA HIS A 54 -68.31 3.13 54.74
C HIS A 54 -68.57 3.07 53.23
N CYS A 55 -69.71 3.54 52.74
CA CYS A 55 -70.02 3.60 51.31
C CYS A 55 -69.04 4.49 50.52
N ILE A 56 -68.68 5.65 51.04
CA ILE A 56 -67.67 6.54 50.42
C ILE A 56 -66.28 5.88 50.43
N ALA A 57 -65.90 5.23 51.52
CA ALA A 57 -64.64 4.52 51.62
C ALA A 57 -64.54 3.35 50.62
N LEU A 58 -65.63 2.59 50.45
CA LEU A 58 -65.72 1.54 49.42
C LEU A 58 -65.63 2.11 48.01
N GLY A 59 -66.30 3.23 47.72
CA GLY A 59 -66.20 3.89 46.40
C GLY A 59 -64.78 4.38 46.10
N LYS A 60 -64.09 4.93 47.11
CA LYS A 60 -62.67 5.31 46.97
C LYS A 60 -61.78 4.09 46.80
N LEU A 61 -62.04 3.00 47.54
CA LEU A 61 -61.28 1.76 47.44
C LEU A 61 -61.39 1.20 46.02
N THR A 62 -62.60 1.07 45.47
CA THR A 62 -62.79 0.56 44.10
C THR A 62 -62.15 1.45 43.03
N GLU A 63 -62.22 2.77 43.18
CA GLU A 63 -61.53 3.72 42.28
C GLU A 63 -60.00 3.55 42.35
N THR A 64 -59.45 3.43 43.57
CA THR A 64 -58.00 3.20 43.74
C THR A 64 -57.55 1.84 43.22
N GLU A 65 -58.36 0.79 43.40
CA GLU A 65 -58.11 -0.54 42.84
C GLU A 65 -58.13 -0.53 41.30
N ALA A 66 -59.09 0.18 40.70
CA ALA A 66 -59.15 0.36 39.26
C ALA A 66 -57.91 1.10 38.71
N ARG A 67 -57.50 2.19 39.38
CA ARG A 67 -56.27 2.92 39.03
C ARG A 67 -55.01 2.05 39.18
N LEU A 68 -54.91 1.28 40.26
CA LEU A 68 -53.80 0.37 40.51
C LEU A 68 -53.74 -0.71 39.42
N LYS A 69 -54.89 -1.27 39.02
CA LYS A 69 -54.99 -2.26 37.95
C LYS A 69 -54.55 -1.68 36.61
N ALA A 70 -55.01 -0.48 36.27
CA ALA A 70 -54.59 0.22 35.04
C ALA A 70 -53.09 0.52 35.03
N ALA A 71 -52.54 1.02 36.15
CA ALA A 71 -51.10 1.27 36.29
C ALA A 71 -50.28 -0.02 36.14
N ARG A 72 -50.71 -1.13 36.75
CA ARG A 72 -50.05 -2.44 36.60
C ARG A 72 -50.07 -2.93 35.15
N GLN A 73 -51.20 -2.81 34.47
CA GLN A 73 -51.32 -3.18 33.05
C GLN A 73 -50.41 -2.32 32.16
N PHE A 74 -50.37 -1.01 32.40
CA PHE A 74 -49.49 -0.09 31.68
C PHE A 74 -48.01 -0.43 31.90
N MET A 75 -47.61 -0.65 33.16
CA MET A 75 -46.24 -1.08 33.49
C MET A 75 -45.89 -2.42 32.84
N SER A 76 -46.82 -3.38 32.82
CA SER A 76 -46.61 -4.68 32.17
C SER A 76 -46.37 -4.51 30.67
N LYS A 77 -47.19 -3.72 29.98
CA LYS A 77 -47.02 -3.44 28.54
C LYS A 77 -45.70 -2.71 28.27
N ARG A 78 -45.35 -1.73 29.10
CA ARG A 78 -44.09 -1.00 28.99
C ARG A 78 -42.88 -1.91 29.19
N ARG A 79 -42.95 -2.88 30.12
CA ARG A 79 -41.87 -3.83 30.35
C ARG A 79 -41.63 -4.71 29.12
N VAL A 80 -42.69 -5.26 28.52
CA VAL A 80 -42.57 -6.05 27.28
C VAL A 80 -41.90 -5.27 26.15
N ASN A 81 -42.29 -4.01 25.94
CA ASN A 81 -41.68 -3.17 24.91
C ASN A 81 -40.20 -2.85 25.20
N LEU A 82 -39.85 -2.63 26.46
CA LEU A 82 -38.45 -2.44 26.85
C LEU A 82 -37.65 -3.72 26.65
N ASP A 83 -38.19 -4.88 27.03
CA ASP A 83 -37.52 -6.17 26.85
C ASP A 83 -37.27 -6.46 25.36
N GLU A 84 -38.20 -6.10 24.48
CA GLU A 84 -38.04 -6.18 23.02
C GLU A 84 -36.93 -5.25 22.51
N GLN A 85 -36.90 -3.99 22.97
CA GLN A 85 -35.83 -3.04 22.62
C GLN A 85 -34.46 -3.52 23.12
N TRP A 86 -34.40 -4.09 24.32
CA TRP A 86 -33.17 -4.67 24.87
C TRP A 86 -32.70 -5.86 24.05
N GLY A 87 -33.60 -6.73 23.61
CA GLY A 87 -33.27 -7.85 22.73
C GLY A 87 -32.69 -7.38 21.40
N GLU A 88 -33.32 -6.40 20.75
CA GLU A 88 -32.84 -5.84 19.48
C GLU A 88 -31.48 -5.14 19.63
N LEU A 89 -31.29 -4.36 20.70
CA LEU A 89 -30.00 -3.71 20.97
C LEU A 89 -28.89 -4.74 21.20
N THR A 90 -29.19 -5.83 21.90
CA THR A 90 -28.22 -6.92 22.13
C THR A 90 -27.83 -7.58 20.81
N ARG A 91 -28.82 -7.85 19.94
CA ARG A 91 -28.58 -8.42 18.60
C ARG A 91 -27.70 -7.52 17.74
N GLN A 92 -27.99 -6.22 17.71
CA GLN A 92 -27.19 -5.25 16.96
C GLN A 92 -25.76 -5.13 17.51
N GLU A 93 -25.59 -5.18 18.83
CA GLU A 93 -24.26 -5.17 19.45
C GLU A 93 -23.44 -6.39 19.03
N GLU A 94 -24.05 -7.57 19.01
CA GLU A 94 -23.39 -8.81 18.60
C GLU A 94 -22.99 -8.79 17.12
N GLU A 95 -23.89 -8.33 16.25
CA GLU A 95 -23.60 -8.12 14.82
C GLU A 95 -22.44 -7.14 14.60
N LEU A 96 -22.41 -6.04 15.35
CA LEU A 96 -21.30 -5.08 15.29
C LEU A 96 -19.97 -5.69 15.77
N ARG A 97 -19.99 -6.52 16.80
CA ARG A 97 -18.79 -7.24 17.27
C ARG A 97 -18.26 -8.19 16.20
N GLU A 98 -19.13 -8.98 15.59
CA GLU A 98 -18.74 -9.89 14.50
C GLU A 98 -18.15 -9.14 13.31
N ASN A 99 -18.82 -8.06 12.89
CA ASN A 99 -18.34 -7.19 11.81
C ASN A 99 -16.98 -6.58 12.13
N PHE A 100 -16.75 -6.18 13.38
CA PHE A 100 -15.46 -5.63 13.80
C PHE A 100 -14.34 -6.68 13.75
N ILE A 101 -14.61 -7.91 14.16
CA ILE A 101 -13.66 -9.02 14.07
C ILE A 101 -13.31 -9.30 12.60
N ALA A 102 -14.33 -9.38 11.73
CA ALA A 102 -14.15 -9.58 10.29
C ALA A 102 -13.34 -8.45 9.66
N PHE A 103 -13.64 -7.20 9.99
CA PHE A 103 -12.92 -6.03 9.48
C PHE A 103 -11.47 -5.98 9.96
N SER A 104 -11.21 -6.30 11.23
CA SER A 104 -9.85 -6.44 11.75
C SER A 104 -9.07 -7.52 11.01
N SER A 105 -9.67 -8.68 10.73
CA SER A 105 -9.03 -9.74 9.94
C SER A 105 -8.73 -9.26 8.52
N PHE A 106 -9.69 -8.59 7.88
CA PHE A 106 -9.53 -8.05 6.54
C PHE A 106 -8.39 -7.04 6.44
N ILE A 107 -8.25 -6.13 7.42
CA ILE A 107 -7.14 -5.17 7.45
C ILE A 107 -5.81 -5.91 7.52
N LYS A 108 -5.67 -6.88 8.44
CA LYS A 108 -4.43 -7.65 8.59
C LYS A 108 -4.06 -8.39 7.30
N GLU A 109 -5.02 -9.06 6.68
CA GLU A 109 -4.81 -9.74 5.41
C GLU A 109 -4.44 -8.77 4.28
N ASN A 110 -5.05 -7.59 4.25
CA ASN A 110 -4.73 -6.56 3.25
C ASN A 110 -3.30 -6.05 3.44
N ASP A 111 -2.91 -5.75 4.68
CA ASP A 111 -1.55 -5.32 5.01
C ASP A 111 -0.51 -6.39 4.62
N GLU A 112 -0.80 -7.67 4.89
CA GLU A 112 0.04 -8.79 4.45
C GLU A 112 0.12 -8.92 2.92
N LYS A 113 -1.00 -8.70 2.20
CA LYS A 113 -1.02 -8.67 0.73
C LYS A 113 -0.20 -7.50 0.19
N CYS A 114 -0.35 -6.31 0.78
CA CYS A 114 0.40 -5.13 0.43
C CYS A 114 1.91 -5.32 0.69
N ALA A 115 2.29 -5.88 1.83
CA ALA A 115 3.68 -6.18 2.16
C ALA A 115 4.29 -7.17 1.16
N ARG A 116 3.57 -8.25 0.83
CA ARG A 116 4.00 -9.22 -0.20
C ARG A 116 4.15 -8.58 -1.58
N ALA A 117 3.18 -7.77 -2.00
CA ALA A 117 3.23 -7.07 -3.28
C ALA A 117 4.44 -6.12 -3.34
N LYS A 118 4.68 -5.32 -2.29
CA LYS A 118 5.85 -4.44 -2.19
C LYS A 118 7.16 -5.21 -2.25
N SER A 119 7.27 -6.32 -1.51
CA SER A 119 8.44 -7.20 -1.57
C SER A 119 8.67 -7.73 -2.98
N LYS A 120 7.61 -8.17 -3.67
CA LYS A 120 7.72 -8.71 -5.02
C LYS A 120 8.12 -7.64 -6.03
N ILE A 121 7.59 -6.43 -5.90
CA ILE A 121 7.97 -5.29 -6.74
C ILE A 121 9.47 -5.00 -6.57
N ASN A 122 9.96 -4.95 -5.33
CA ASN A 122 11.38 -4.70 -5.07
C ASN A 122 12.29 -5.79 -5.64
N GLU A 123 11.91 -7.05 -5.49
CA GLU A 123 12.63 -8.19 -6.08
C GLU A 123 12.68 -8.09 -7.60
N MET A 124 11.53 -7.79 -8.23
CA MET A 124 11.43 -7.63 -9.68
C MET A 124 12.24 -6.45 -10.21
N LEU A 125 12.24 -5.32 -9.49
CA LEU A 125 13.06 -4.15 -9.85
C LEU A 125 14.55 -4.47 -9.76
N ALA A 126 14.99 -5.14 -8.69
CA ALA A 126 16.37 -5.58 -8.56
C ALA A 126 16.79 -6.53 -9.70
N LEU A 127 15.96 -7.54 -9.99
CA LEU A 127 16.20 -8.48 -11.09
C LEU A 127 16.26 -7.77 -12.44
N THR A 128 15.38 -6.80 -12.67
CA THR A 128 15.34 -6.02 -13.91
C THR A 128 16.60 -5.17 -14.07
N SER A 129 17.08 -4.55 -12.99
CA SER A 129 18.33 -3.80 -12.99
C SER A 129 19.52 -4.71 -13.31
N THR A 130 19.63 -5.86 -12.67
CA THR A 130 20.71 -6.83 -12.95
C THR A 130 20.68 -7.26 -14.42
N ARG A 131 19.52 -7.68 -14.92
CA ARG A 131 19.38 -8.09 -16.33
C ARG A 131 19.68 -6.97 -17.31
N ALA A 132 19.32 -5.72 -16.99
CA ALA A 132 19.65 -4.58 -17.84
C ALA A 132 21.17 -4.38 -17.92
N THR A 133 21.89 -4.50 -16.80
CA THR A 133 23.36 -4.41 -16.80
C THR A 133 24.01 -5.55 -17.58
N GLU A 134 23.54 -6.78 -17.40
CA GLU A 134 24.00 -7.94 -18.18
C GLU A 134 23.74 -7.75 -19.67
N ASN A 135 22.57 -7.22 -20.04
CA ASN A 135 22.22 -6.98 -21.44
C ASN A 135 23.19 -5.96 -22.08
N ILE A 136 23.49 -4.86 -21.38
CA ILE A 136 24.46 -3.85 -21.85
C ILE A 136 25.84 -4.48 -22.04
N GLN A 137 26.27 -5.30 -21.08
CA GLN A 137 27.58 -5.97 -21.16
C GLN A 137 27.65 -6.93 -22.36
N LEU A 138 26.62 -7.75 -22.56
CA LEU A 138 26.54 -8.67 -23.69
C LEU A 138 26.47 -7.93 -25.04
N GLN A 139 25.74 -6.81 -25.11
CA GLN A 139 25.71 -5.98 -26.32
C GLN A 139 27.10 -5.45 -26.68
N LYS A 140 27.86 -4.99 -25.68
CA LYS A 140 29.24 -4.53 -25.88
C LYS A 140 30.16 -5.67 -26.34
N GLU A 141 30.02 -6.86 -25.78
CA GLU A 141 30.79 -8.03 -26.23
C GLU A 141 30.47 -8.41 -27.67
N VAL A 142 29.19 -8.37 -28.06
CA VAL A 142 28.77 -8.60 -29.44
C VAL A 142 29.37 -7.55 -30.39
N GLU A 143 29.41 -6.28 -30.00
CA GLU A 143 30.02 -5.21 -30.78
C GLU A 143 31.52 -5.47 -31.02
N VAL A 144 32.27 -5.83 -29.97
CA VAL A 144 33.70 -6.16 -30.07
C VAL A 144 33.93 -7.38 -30.96
N LEU A 145 33.10 -8.42 -30.84
CA LEU A 145 33.20 -9.61 -31.68
C LEU A 145 32.90 -9.27 -33.15
N GLN A 146 31.92 -8.40 -33.40
CA GLN A 146 31.58 -7.95 -34.74
C GLN A 146 32.71 -7.14 -35.37
N GLU A 147 33.35 -6.23 -34.62
CA GLU A 147 34.54 -5.50 -35.08
C GLU A 147 35.72 -6.43 -35.36
N THR A 148 35.93 -7.42 -34.49
CA THR A 148 36.98 -8.42 -34.70
C THR A 148 36.73 -9.22 -35.97
N LYS A 149 35.47 -9.64 -36.19
CA LYS A 149 35.06 -10.35 -37.40
C LYS A 149 35.30 -9.49 -38.65
N THR A 150 34.87 -8.23 -38.67
CA THR A 150 35.07 -7.37 -39.85
C THR A 150 36.55 -7.17 -40.17
N ARG A 151 37.40 -7.02 -39.14
CA ARG A 151 38.86 -6.94 -39.31
C ARG A 151 39.46 -8.24 -39.86
N MET A 152 39.02 -9.38 -39.36
CA MET A 152 39.45 -10.68 -39.88
C MET A 152 39.00 -10.89 -41.33
N ASP A 153 37.75 -10.57 -41.65
CA ASP A 153 37.21 -10.66 -43.01
C ASP A 153 37.97 -9.76 -43.99
N ALA A 154 38.32 -8.54 -43.58
CA ALA A 154 39.15 -7.63 -44.39
C ALA A 154 40.55 -8.21 -44.64
N THR A 155 41.12 -8.83 -43.61
CA THR A 155 42.44 -9.47 -43.67
C THR A 155 42.42 -10.69 -44.60
N ILE A 156 41.41 -11.55 -44.49
CA ILE A 156 41.19 -12.68 -45.38
C ILE A 156 41.05 -12.21 -46.83
N LYS A 157 40.25 -11.17 -47.09
CA LYS A 157 40.09 -10.59 -48.44
C LYS A 157 41.42 -10.09 -49.01
N LYS A 158 42.27 -9.46 -48.19
CA LYS A 158 43.61 -9.01 -48.61
C LYS A 158 44.48 -10.21 -49.01
N TYR A 159 44.50 -11.26 -48.19
CA TYR A 159 45.34 -12.44 -48.44
C TYR A 159 44.82 -13.35 -49.55
N TYR A 160 43.52 -13.32 -49.83
CA TYR A 160 42.89 -14.10 -50.90
C TYR A 160 43.48 -13.83 -52.29
N LEU A 161 43.90 -12.60 -52.57
CA LEU A 161 44.57 -12.28 -53.83
C LEU A 161 45.92 -13.02 -53.97
N TYR A 162 46.70 -13.05 -52.88
CA TYR A 162 47.99 -13.73 -52.87
C TYR A 162 47.82 -15.25 -52.94
N GLU A 163 46.83 -15.80 -52.24
CA GLU A 163 46.47 -17.22 -52.33
C GLU A 163 46.14 -17.60 -53.79
N LYS A 164 45.27 -16.84 -54.47
CA LYS A 164 44.97 -17.06 -55.88
C LYS A 164 46.18 -16.95 -56.79
N PHE A 165 47.05 -15.99 -56.54
CA PHE A 165 48.27 -15.83 -57.32
C PHE A 165 49.18 -17.05 -57.16
N LEU A 166 49.42 -17.49 -55.92
CA LEU A 166 50.28 -18.64 -55.66
C LEU A 166 49.66 -19.94 -56.19
N GLN A 167 48.33 -20.06 -56.16
CA GLN A 167 47.63 -21.17 -56.81
C GLN A 167 47.88 -21.18 -58.33
N LYS A 168 47.82 -20.02 -59.01
CA LYS A 168 48.19 -19.92 -60.43
C LYS A 168 49.65 -20.28 -60.69
N VAL A 169 50.57 -19.90 -59.81
CA VAL A 169 51.99 -20.27 -59.94
C VAL A 169 52.16 -21.78 -59.82
N MET A 170 51.46 -22.42 -58.89
CA MET A 170 51.46 -23.86 -58.74
C MET A 170 50.89 -24.55 -59.98
N GLU A 171 49.79 -24.05 -60.53
CA GLU A 171 49.18 -24.55 -61.77
C GLU A 171 50.11 -24.37 -63.00
N ALA A 172 50.90 -23.31 -63.04
CA ALA A 172 51.85 -23.05 -64.13
C ALA A 172 53.10 -23.95 -64.07
N TYR A 173 53.47 -24.45 -62.89
CA TYR A 173 54.67 -25.26 -62.67
C TYR A 173 54.38 -26.55 -61.86
N PRO A 174 53.52 -27.44 -62.38
CA PRO A 174 53.07 -28.62 -61.65
C PRO A 174 54.19 -29.66 -61.40
N ASP A 175 55.23 -29.65 -62.23
CA ASP A 175 56.38 -30.56 -62.07
C ASP A 175 57.33 -30.11 -60.95
N VAL A 176 57.30 -28.82 -60.59
CA VAL A 176 58.24 -28.20 -59.64
C VAL A 176 57.62 -28.03 -58.25
N PHE A 177 56.31 -27.77 -58.18
CA PHE A 177 55.59 -27.52 -56.93
C PHE A 177 54.35 -28.41 -56.84
N LYS A 178 54.29 -29.28 -55.84
CA LYS A 178 53.17 -30.20 -55.58
C LYS A 178 52.16 -29.63 -54.60
N SER A 179 52.57 -28.67 -53.78
CA SER A 179 51.73 -28.00 -52.79
C SER A 179 52.11 -26.52 -52.67
N LEU A 180 51.14 -25.68 -52.36
CA LEU A 180 51.34 -24.26 -52.03
C LEU A 180 52.41 -24.06 -50.94
N ASN A 181 52.45 -24.94 -49.94
CA ASN A 181 53.42 -24.86 -48.86
C ASN A 181 54.87 -25.09 -49.34
N GLU A 182 55.09 -25.88 -50.39
CA GLU A 182 56.42 -26.11 -50.96
C GLU A 182 56.97 -24.84 -51.64
N VAL A 183 56.09 -24.06 -52.30
CA VAL A 183 56.45 -22.77 -52.90
C VAL A 183 56.96 -21.82 -51.82
N ILE A 184 56.21 -21.73 -50.71
CA ILE A 184 56.54 -20.87 -49.57
C ILE A 184 57.85 -21.33 -48.91
N TYR A 185 58.01 -22.63 -48.65
CA TYR A 185 59.22 -23.18 -48.04
C TYR A 185 60.47 -22.95 -48.89
N ARG A 186 60.37 -23.14 -50.21
CA ARG A 186 61.48 -22.88 -51.12
C ARG A 186 61.85 -21.40 -51.17
N TYR A 187 60.86 -20.52 -51.19
CA TYR A 187 61.09 -19.08 -51.11
C TYR A 187 61.81 -18.70 -49.81
N ASP A 188 61.36 -19.24 -48.67
CA ASP A 188 61.98 -18.99 -47.37
C ASP A 188 63.44 -19.49 -47.34
N ALA A 189 63.71 -20.69 -47.84
CA ALA A 189 65.06 -21.21 -47.98
C ALA A 189 65.96 -20.32 -48.87
N LEU A 190 65.43 -19.80 -49.98
CA LEU A 190 66.14 -18.88 -50.86
C LEU A 190 66.42 -17.52 -50.20
N MET A 191 65.45 -16.98 -49.47
CA MET A 191 65.59 -15.72 -48.73
C MET A 191 66.63 -15.86 -47.61
N ASN A 192 66.61 -16.97 -46.88
CA ASN A 192 67.59 -17.28 -45.85
C ASN A 192 69.00 -17.43 -46.46
N ALA A 193 69.13 -18.16 -47.58
CA ALA A 193 70.41 -18.27 -48.29
C ALA A 193 70.91 -16.90 -48.80
N ARG A 194 70.01 -16.05 -49.31
CA ARG A 194 70.35 -14.69 -49.74
C ARG A 194 70.87 -13.84 -48.56
N GLY A 195 70.19 -13.88 -47.42
CA GLY A 195 70.64 -13.16 -46.22
C GLY A 195 72.00 -13.64 -45.71
N GLN A 196 72.27 -14.95 -45.77
CA GLN A 196 73.59 -15.51 -45.44
C GLN A 196 74.68 -15.03 -46.42
N LEU A 197 74.37 -14.94 -47.71
CA LEU A 197 75.31 -14.42 -48.71
C LEU A 197 75.56 -12.92 -48.55
N GLU A 198 74.53 -12.13 -48.23
CA GLU A 198 74.65 -10.69 -47.95
C GLU A 198 75.57 -10.45 -46.76
N THR A 199 75.32 -11.12 -45.64
CA THR A 199 76.16 -11.01 -44.43
C THR A 199 77.61 -11.46 -44.67
N LEU A 200 77.81 -12.55 -45.41
CA LEU A 200 79.14 -13.00 -45.83
C LEU A 200 79.84 -11.97 -46.72
N ASN A 201 79.12 -11.35 -47.65
CA ASN A 201 79.66 -10.35 -48.55
C ASN A 201 80.06 -9.09 -47.78
N GLU A 202 79.22 -8.62 -46.86
CA GLU A 202 79.54 -7.49 -45.96
C GLU A 202 80.77 -7.77 -45.09
N TYR A 203 80.93 -9.01 -44.62
CA TYR A 203 82.10 -9.42 -43.86
C TYR A 203 83.38 -9.39 -44.73
N ARG A 204 83.33 -9.98 -45.93
CA ARG A 204 84.46 -9.96 -46.87
C ARG A 204 84.82 -8.55 -47.32
N LEU A 205 83.83 -7.68 -47.54
CA LEU A 205 84.07 -6.29 -47.89
C LEU A 205 84.84 -5.55 -46.79
N ARG A 206 84.44 -5.76 -45.52
CA ARG A 206 85.14 -5.22 -44.35
C ARG A 206 86.58 -5.74 -44.24
N GLU A 207 86.81 -7.03 -44.49
CA GLU A 207 88.17 -7.58 -44.51
C GLU A 207 89.05 -6.92 -45.58
N LEU A 208 88.49 -6.67 -46.77
CA LEU A 208 89.19 -5.97 -47.84
C LEU A 208 89.46 -4.50 -47.52
N GLU A 209 88.54 -3.79 -46.86
CA GLU A 209 88.76 -2.43 -46.38
C GLU A 209 89.89 -2.36 -45.36
N ILE A 210 89.93 -3.30 -44.42
CA ILE A 210 91.01 -3.42 -43.42
C ILE A 210 92.34 -3.74 -44.12
N ALA A 211 92.37 -4.70 -45.04
CA ALA A 211 93.58 -5.04 -45.77
C ALA A 211 94.07 -3.87 -46.63
N LYS A 212 93.17 -3.15 -47.31
CA LYS A 212 93.51 -1.94 -48.07
C LYS A 212 94.14 -0.87 -47.17
N ALA A 213 93.56 -0.63 -46.00
CA ALA A 213 94.10 0.32 -45.03
C ALA A 213 95.46 -0.09 -44.43
N GLN A 214 95.88 -1.34 -44.59
CA GLN A 214 97.22 -1.82 -44.19
C GLN A 214 98.28 -1.66 -45.28
N PHE A 215 97.88 -1.44 -46.54
CA PHE A 215 98.79 -1.29 -47.69
C PHE A 215 98.89 0.15 -48.22
N GLU A 216 98.04 1.07 -47.75
CA GLU A 216 98.19 2.54 -47.88
C GLU A 216 99.01 3.10 -46.71
#